data_AF-A0A975A1Q0-F1
#
_entry.id   AF-A0A975A1Q0-F1
#
_cell.length_a   1.000
_cell.length_b   1.000
_cell.length_c   1.000
_cell.angle_alpha   90.00
_cell.angle_beta   90.00
_cell.angle_gamma   90.00
#
_symmetry.space_group_name_H-M   'P 1'
#
loop_
_entity.id
_entity.type
_entity.pdbx_description
1 polymer ?
#
loop_
_entity_poly.entity_id
_entity_poly.type
_entity_poly.pdbx_seq_one_letter_code
_entity_poly.pdbx_strand_id
1 'polypeptide(L)'
;MSYPEISELLELIRKYNIRIQSNLHYKDSLLLVELNINNNEFELYIEDEFNDFTLENQPLCLFLILNSLEEYQESDDFLQWCNQLGLNASSTSWLEYYKSLDKITKKIETIIGPIDAKINPLDYQLRAGAFQELVKK
;
A
#
# COMPACT_ATOMS: atom_id res chain seq x y z
N MET A 1 1.68 -9.37 -23.84
CA MET A 1 0.54 -9.86 -23.04
C MET A 1 -0.08 -8.64 -22.38
N SER A 2 -1.41 -8.55 -22.33
CA SER A 2 -2.08 -7.49 -21.56
C SER A 2 -2.23 -8.00 -20.12
N TYR A 3 -1.64 -7.33 -19.15
CA TYR A 3 -1.82 -7.65 -17.73
C TYR A 3 -3.05 -6.89 -17.21
N PRO A 4 -4.20 -7.56 -17.04
CA PRO A 4 -5.42 -6.90 -16.58
C PRO A 4 -5.23 -6.24 -15.22
N GLU A 5 -4.42 -6.82 -14.33
CA GLU A 5 -4.12 -6.32 -12.98
C GLU A 5 -3.55 -4.89 -13.02
N ILE A 6 -2.56 -4.67 -13.90
CA ILE A 6 -1.96 -3.34 -14.11
C ILE A 6 -2.99 -2.36 -14.71
N SER A 7 -3.88 -2.87 -15.58
CA SER A 7 -4.93 -2.06 -16.20
C SER A 7 -5.96 -1.62 -15.16
N GLU A 8 -6.32 -2.48 -14.22
CA GLU A 8 -7.24 -2.17 -13.11
C GLU A 8 -6.65 -1.11 -12.17
N LEU A 9 -5.36 -1.21 -11.81
CA LEU A 9 -4.67 -0.17 -11.03
C LEU A 9 -4.71 1.19 -11.75
N LEU A 10 -4.44 1.20 -13.05
CA LEU A 10 -4.51 2.42 -13.87
C LEU A 10 -5.93 2.99 -13.95
N GLU A 11 -6.94 2.14 -14.03
CA GLU A 11 -8.34 2.55 -14.01
C GLU A 11 -8.74 3.15 -12.66
N LEU A 12 -8.31 2.57 -11.53
CA LEU A 12 -8.52 3.14 -10.20
C LEU A 12 -7.91 4.54 -10.09
N ILE A 13 -6.66 4.70 -10.52
CA ILE A 13 -5.96 5.99 -10.50
C ILE A 13 -6.75 7.06 -11.27
N ARG A 14 -7.21 6.72 -12.48
CA ARG A 14 -7.96 7.66 -13.33
C ARG A 14 -9.35 7.95 -12.76
N LYS A 15 -10.07 6.92 -12.32
CA LYS A 15 -11.46 7.02 -11.86
C LYS A 15 -11.59 7.84 -10.58
N TYR A 16 -10.63 7.70 -9.66
CA TYR A 16 -10.68 8.35 -8.35
C TYR A 16 -9.66 9.48 -8.19
N ASN A 17 -9.05 9.93 -9.30
CA ASN A 17 -8.03 10.98 -9.34
C ASN A 17 -6.95 10.76 -8.26
N ILE A 18 -6.42 9.52 -8.20
CA ILE A 18 -5.44 9.15 -7.18
C ILE A 18 -4.11 9.81 -7.50
N ARG A 19 -3.46 10.38 -6.49
CA ARG A 19 -2.09 10.88 -6.56
C ARG A 19 -1.33 10.43 -5.34
N ILE A 20 -0.13 9.91 -5.55
CA ILE A 20 0.74 9.45 -4.47
C ILE A 20 2.00 10.31 -4.47
N GLN A 21 2.35 10.78 -3.28
CA GLN A 21 3.52 11.60 -3.01
C GLN A 21 4.29 11.00 -1.85
N SER A 22 5.58 11.33 -1.75
CA SER A 22 6.40 10.98 -0.60
C SER A 22 7.57 11.94 -0.52
N ASN A 23 7.98 12.25 0.70
CA ASN A 23 9.22 12.96 1.00
C ASN A 23 10.38 11.99 1.31
N LEU A 24 10.23 10.70 0.97
CA LEU A 24 11.19 9.62 1.28
C LEU A 24 11.54 9.56 2.78
N HIS A 25 10.54 9.82 3.63
CA HIS A 25 10.69 9.73 5.07
C HIS A 25 10.44 8.30 5.53
N TYR A 26 11.43 7.72 6.21
CA TYR A 26 11.33 6.37 6.75
C TYR A 26 11.20 6.40 8.27
N LYS A 27 10.36 5.51 8.80
CA LYS A 27 10.29 5.21 10.22
C LYS A 27 10.49 3.71 10.39
N ASP A 28 11.55 3.33 11.09
CA ASP A 28 12.08 1.97 11.06
C ASP A 28 12.33 1.53 9.60
N SER A 29 11.72 0.44 9.13
CA SER A 29 11.81 -0.07 7.76
C SER A 29 10.72 0.46 6.81
N LEU A 30 9.72 1.19 7.31
CA LEU A 30 8.54 1.57 6.52
C LEU A 30 8.67 2.97 5.94
N LEU A 31 8.26 3.11 4.68
CA LEU A 31 8.22 4.37 3.94
C LEU A 31 6.90 5.09 4.20
N LEU A 32 6.97 6.38 4.59
CA LEU A 32 5.80 7.25 4.66
C LEU A 32 5.42 7.75 3.27
N VAL A 33 4.16 7.55 2.91
CA VAL A 33 3.55 8.04 1.67
C VAL A 33 2.27 8.82 1.96
N GLU A 34 2.03 9.82 1.11
CA GLU A 34 0.81 10.62 1.09
C GLU A 34 -0.05 10.16 -0.09
N LEU A 35 -1.23 9.63 0.23
CA LEU A 35 -2.23 9.18 -0.73
C LEU A 35 -3.35 10.22 -0.81
N ASN A 36 -3.53 10.82 -1.98
CA ASN A 36 -4.68 11.67 -2.28
C ASN A 36 -5.71 10.92 -3.13
N ILE A 37 -6.96 10.85 -2.69
CA ILE A 37 -8.09 10.27 -3.43
C ILE A 37 -9.26 11.26 -3.42
N ASN A 38 -9.64 11.80 -4.59
CA ASN A 38 -10.74 12.76 -4.71
C ASN A 38 -10.66 13.91 -3.66
N ASN A 39 -9.47 14.48 -3.43
CA ASN A 39 -9.19 15.53 -2.43
C ASN A 39 -9.24 15.08 -0.95
N ASN A 40 -9.30 13.78 -0.67
CA ASN A 40 -9.06 13.24 0.67
C ASN A 40 -7.60 12.84 0.76
N GLU A 41 -6.93 13.23 1.83
CA GLU A 41 -5.51 12.94 2.05
C GLU A 41 -5.35 11.92 3.18
N PHE A 42 -4.48 10.95 2.95
CA PHE A 42 -4.14 9.90 3.90
C PHE A 42 -2.62 9.77 3.98
N GLU A 43 -2.09 9.69 5.20
CA GLU A 43 -0.70 9.34 5.44
C GLU A 43 -0.63 7.86 5.80
N LEU A 44 0.20 7.12 5.06
CA LEU A 44 0.36 5.68 5.21
C LEU A 44 1.84 5.31 5.26
N TYR A 45 2.19 4.41 6.18
CA TYR A 45 3.44 3.68 6.16
C TYR A 45 3.27 2.41 5.33
N ILE A 46 4.14 2.22 4.33
CA ILE A 46 4.15 1.05 3.45
C ILE A 46 5.48 0.30 3.54
N GLU A 47 5.44 -0.99 3.25
CA GLU A 47 6.64 -1.79 3.03
C GLU A 47 7.10 -1.66 1.56
N ASP A 48 8.38 -1.36 1.37
CA ASP A 48 9.05 -1.36 0.07
C ASP A 48 10.14 -2.44 0.08
N GLU A 49 9.71 -3.70 0.25
CA GLU A 49 10.56 -4.89 0.45
C GLU A 49 11.72 -4.96 -0.57
N PHE A 50 11.43 -4.53 -1.79
CA PHE A 50 12.30 -4.66 -2.94
C PHE A 50 13.02 -3.38 -3.34
N ASN A 51 12.83 -2.26 -2.63
CA ASN A 51 13.32 -0.94 -2.99
C ASN A 51 12.94 -0.52 -4.42
N ASP A 52 11.73 -0.88 -4.85
CA ASP A 52 11.22 -0.57 -6.19
C ASP A 52 10.38 0.73 -6.18
N PHE A 53 10.08 1.31 -5.02
CA PHE A 53 9.24 2.51 -4.92
C PHE A 53 9.80 3.67 -5.75
N THR A 54 8.99 4.19 -6.66
CA THR A 54 9.30 5.39 -7.45
C THR A 54 8.03 6.15 -7.79
N LEU A 55 8.04 7.47 -7.57
CA LEU A 55 6.90 8.34 -7.88
C LEU A 55 6.59 8.41 -9.38
N GLU A 56 7.53 8.03 -10.24
CA GLU A 56 7.34 7.93 -11.69
C GLU A 56 6.37 6.80 -12.06
N ASN A 57 6.25 5.77 -11.20
CA ASN A 57 5.39 4.61 -11.40
C ASN A 57 4.25 4.60 -10.37
N GLN A 58 3.28 5.49 -10.56
CA GLN A 58 2.09 5.62 -9.70
C GLN A 58 1.30 4.29 -9.53
N PRO A 59 1.15 3.42 -10.55
CA PRO A 59 0.55 2.10 -10.37
C PRO A 59 1.31 1.22 -9.36
N LEU A 60 2.65 1.23 -9.38
CA LEU A 60 3.45 0.52 -8.38
C LEU A 60 3.25 1.10 -6.98
N CYS A 61 3.27 2.43 -6.85
CA CYS A 61 2.99 3.09 -5.57
C CYS A 61 1.60 2.71 -5.03
N LEU A 62 0.58 2.67 -5.90
CA LEU A 62 -0.77 2.29 -5.50
C LEU A 62 -0.83 0.82 -5.07
N PHE A 63 -0.17 -0.08 -5.81
CA PHE A 63 -0.06 -1.49 -5.44
C PHE A 63 0.52 -1.64 -4.02
N LEU A 64 1.67 -1.02 -3.73
CA LEU A 64 2.33 -1.15 -2.42
C LEU A 64 1.44 -0.62 -1.27
N ILE A 65 0.70 0.46 -1.51
CA ILE A 65 -0.28 0.98 -0.56
C ILE A 65 -1.41 -0.01 -0.30
N LEU A 66 -2.02 -0.54 -1.36
CA LEU A 66 -3.14 -1.49 -1.22
C LEU A 66 -2.68 -2.79 -0.56
N ASN A 67 -1.52 -3.32 -0.95
CA ASN A 67 -0.91 -4.49 -0.34
C ASN A 67 -0.66 -4.29 1.17
N SER A 68 -0.13 -3.14 1.58
CA SER A 68 0.09 -2.83 3.00
C SER A 68 -1.23 -2.74 3.79
N LEU A 69 -2.33 -2.28 3.15
CA LEU A 69 -3.66 -2.23 3.76
C LEU A 69 -4.30 -3.62 3.85
N GLU A 70 -4.09 -4.49 2.86
CA GLU A 70 -4.50 -5.90 2.91
C GLU A 70 -3.79 -6.65 4.03
N GLU A 71 -2.46 -6.51 4.15
CA GLU A 71 -1.69 -7.12 5.24
C GLU A 71 -2.18 -6.67 6.62
N TYR A 72 -2.55 -5.39 6.75
CA TYR A 72 -3.21 -4.89 7.96
C TYR A 72 -4.56 -5.56 8.21
N GLN A 73 -5.41 -5.72 7.18
CA GLN A 73 -6.72 -6.38 7.29
C GLN A 73 -6.60 -7.89 7.59
N GLU A 74 -5.52 -8.54 7.16
CA GLU A 74 -5.20 -9.94 7.43
C GLU A 74 -4.54 -10.17 8.80
N SER A 75 -4.09 -9.11 9.47
CA SER A 75 -3.51 -9.19 10.81
C SER A 75 -4.59 -9.31 11.89
N ASP A 76 -4.55 -10.35 12.71
CA ASP A 76 -5.53 -10.57 13.79
C ASP A 76 -5.43 -9.49 14.89
N ASP A 77 -4.20 -9.07 15.21
CA ASP A 77 -3.94 -8.06 16.21
C ASP A 77 -2.65 -7.24 15.95
N PHE A 78 -2.44 -6.23 16.79
CA PHE A 78 -1.28 -5.34 16.72
C PHE A 78 0.07 -6.08 16.88
N LEU A 79 0.12 -7.12 17.72
CA LEU A 79 1.37 -7.84 17.97
C LEU A 79 1.75 -8.67 16.73
N GLN A 80 0.76 -9.31 16.09
CA GLN A 80 0.98 -10.01 14.82
C GLN A 80 1.44 -9.04 13.74
N TRP A 81 0.75 -7.91 13.57
CA TRP A 81 1.10 -6.89 12.58
C TRP A 81 2.53 -6.37 12.78
N CYS A 82 2.93 -6.07 14.03
CA CYS A 82 4.31 -5.68 14.32
C CYS A 82 5.32 -6.79 14.00
N ASN A 83 5.00 -8.05 14.32
CA ASN A 83 5.92 -9.16 14.06
C ASN A 83 6.12 -9.41 12.55
N GLN A 84 5.05 -9.29 11.75
CA GLN A 84 5.12 -9.44 10.29
C GLN A 84 6.04 -8.38 9.66
N LEU A 85 5.93 -7.13 10.13
CA LEU A 85 6.69 -5.99 9.59
C LEU A 85 8.03 -5.73 10.32
N GLY A 86 8.42 -6.58 11.27
CA GLY A 86 9.64 -6.40 12.06
C GLY A 86 9.65 -5.16 12.96
N LEU A 87 8.48 -4.65 13.36
CA LEU A 87 8.32 -3.43 14.14
C LEU A 87 8.43 -3.68 15.65
N ASN A 88 8.83 -2.65 16.39
CA ASN A 88 8.84 -2.70 17.85
C ASN A 88 7.42 -2.58 18.42
N ALA A 89 6.85 -3.71 18.89
CA ALA A 89 5.53 -3.77 19.53
C ALA A 89 5.41 -2.97 20.84
N SER A 90 6.51 -2.49 21.42
CA SER A 90 6.48 -1.56 22.57
C SER A 90 6.35 -0.09 22.16
N SER A 91 6.35 0.22 20.86
CA SER A 91 6.24 1.58 20.34
C SER A 91 4.80 2.10 20.44
N THR A 92 4.59 3.10 21.28
CA THR A 92 3.29 3.78 21.41
C THR A 92 2.86 4.43 20.09
N SER A 93 3.80 4.99 19.34
CA SER A 93 3.52 5.61 18.05
C SER A 93 3.05 4.60 16.99
N TRP A 94 3.53 3.35 17.03
CA TRP A 94 3.02 2.29 16.15
C TRP A 94 1.65 1.81 16.58
N LEU A 95 1.40 1.71 17.88
CA LEU A 95 0.06 1.37 18.39
C LEU A 95 -0.98 2.43 18.01
N GLU A 96 -0.62 3.71 18.09
CA GLU A 96 -1.48 4.82 17.69
C GLU A 96 -1.78 4.80 16.19
N TYR A 97 -0.76 4.55 15.36
CA TYR A 97 -0.92 4.40 13.91
C TYR A 97 -1.77 3.17 13.56
N TYR A 98 -1.50 1.99 14.14
CA TYR A 98 -2.30 0.79 13.91
C TYR A 98 -3.79 0.99 14.26
N LYS A 99 -4.08 1.75 15.34
CA LYS A 99 -5.46 2.12 15.69
C LYS A 99 -6.10 3.09 14.70
N SER A 100 -5.31 3.95 14.05
CA SER A 100 -5.84 4.89 13.06
C SER A 100 -6.12 4.20 11.72
N LEU A 101 -5.42 3.11 11.40
CA LEU A 101 -5.59 2.33 10.17
C LEU A 101 -7.04 1.88 9.96
N ASP A 102 -7.76 1.39 10.98
CA ASP A 102 -9.18 0.99 10.83
C ASP A 102 -10.05 2.09 10.23
N LYS A 103 -9.87 3.33 10.72
CA LYS A 103 -10.61 4.49 10.21
C LYS A 103 -10.16 4.88 8.81
N ILE A 104 -8.85 4.82 8.54
CA ILE A 104 -8.28 5.13 7.23
C ILE A 104 -8.78 4.13 6.19
N THR A 105 -8.63 2.83 6.45
CA THR A 105 -9.06 1.73 5.58
C THR A 105 -10.55 1.84 5.26
N LYS A 106 -11.43 1.96 6.27
CA LYS A 106 -12.88 2.12 6.04
C LYS A 106 -13.22 3.35 5.19
N LYS A 107 -12.47 4.45 5.38
CA LYS A 107 -12.69 5.69 4.61
C LYS A 107 -12.24 5.51 3.16
N ILE A 108 -11.11 4.86 2.91
CA ILE A 108 -10.65 4.50 1.57
C ILE A 108 -11.66 3.57 0.91
N GLU A 109 -12.13 2.54 1.60
CA GLU A 109 -13.10 1.57 1.07
C GLU A 109 -14.43 2.21 0.68
N THR A 110 -14.88 3.21 1.45
CA THR A 110 -16.07 4.00 1.13
C THR A 110 -15.93 4.77 -0.20
N ILE A 111 -14.70 5.10 -0.60
CA ILE A 111 -14.41 5.86 -1.82
C ILE A 111 -14.19 4.91 -3.02
N ILE A 112 -13.30 3.93 -2.88
CA ILE A 112 -12.81 3.12 -4.01
C ILE A 112 -13.45 1.73 -4.10
N GLY A 113 -14.20 1.30 -3.09
CA GLY A 113 -14.63 -0.10 -2.91
C GLY A 113 -13.65 -0.88 -2.03
N PRO A 114 -13.86 -2.20 -1.85
CA PRO A 114 -12.97 -3.04 -1.04
C PRO A 114 -11.49 -2.86 -1.43
N ILE A 115 -10.61 -2.90 -0.43
CA ILE A 115 -9.17 -2.93 -0.71
C ILE A 115 -8.87 -4.22 -1.50
N ASP A 116 -8.18 -4.04 -2.61
CA ASP A 116 -7.78 -5.11 -3.53
C ASP A 116 -6.52 -4.65 -4.26
N ALA A 117 -5.36 -5.21 -3.90
CA ALA A 117 -4.06 -4.85 -4.48
C ALA A 117 -3.91 -5.25 -5.95
N LYS A 118 -4.87 -6.01 -6.51
CA LYS A 118 -4.95 -6.47 -7.91
C LYS A 118 -3.91 -7.51 -8.31
N ILE A 119 -2.70 -7.41 -7.78
CA ILE A 119 -1.63 -8.37 -8.01
C ILE A 119 -1.66 -9.39 -6.89
N ASN A 120 -1.67 -10.67 -7.27
CA ASN A 120 -1.71 -11.74 -6.28
C ASN A 120 -0.41 -11.77 -5.44
N PRO A 121 -0.47 -12.15 -4.15
CA PRO A 121 0.71 -12.16 -3.28
C PRO A 121 1.87 -13.03 -3.76
N LEU A 122 1.58 -14.14 -4.47
CA LEU A 122 2.62 -15.05 -4.96
C LEU A 122 3.44 -14.41 -6.11
N ASP A 123 2.80 -13.66 -7.00
CA ASP A 123 3.48 -12.90 -8.07
C ASP A 123 4.40 -11.83 -7.46
N TYR A 124 3.96 -11.17 -6.39
CA TYR A 124 4.77 -10.19 -5.66
C TYR A 124 5.99 -10.86 -5.01
N GLN A 125 5.77 -11.89 -4.19
CA GLN A 125 6.83 -12.62 -3.48
C GLN A 125 7.87 -13.25 -4.42
N LEU A 126 7.44 -13.79 -5.56
CA LEU A 126 8.33 -14.40 -6.55
C LEU A 126 8.92 -13.39 -7.54
N ARG A 127 8.56 -12.11 -7.45
CA ARG A 127 8.86 -11.06 -8.44
C ARG A 127 8.57 -11.49 -9.87
N ALA A 128 7.42 -12.12 -10.06
CA ALA A 128 7.01 -12.76 -11.31
C ALA A 128 5.70 -12.15 -11.85
N GLY A 129 5.25 -12.66 -12.99
CA GLY A 129 3.93 -12.37 -13.54
C GLY A 129 3.62 -10.89 -13.65
N ALA A 130 2.48 -10.47 -13.10
CA ALA A 130 2.01 -9.09 -13.16
C ALA A 130 2.95 -8.12 -12.43
N PHE A 131 3.53 -8.53 -11.30
CA PHE A 131 4.46 -7.68 -10.55
C PHE A 131 5.74 -7.38 -11.32
N GLN A 132 6.31 -8.40 -11.98
CA GLN A 132 7.52 -8.20 -12.80
C GLN A 132 7.29 -7.13 -13.89
N GLU A 133 6.10 -7.08 -14.44
CA GLU A 133 5.76 -6.15 -15.53
C GLU A 133 5.33 -4.78 -15.02
N LEU A 134 4.84 -4.72 -13.78
CA LEU A 134 4.57 -3.48 -13.06
C LEU A 134 5.87 -2.71 -12.81
N VAL A 135 6.94 -3.38 -12.38
CA VAL A 135 8.25 -2.75 -12.04
C VAL A 135 9.07 -2.35 -13.29
N LYS A 136 8.83 -2.96 -14.45
CA LYS A 136 9.56 -2.65 -15.70
C LYS A 136 9.25 -1.27 -16.32
N LYS A 137 8.23 -0.57 -15.82
CA LYS A 137 7.67 0.64 -16.45
C LYS A 137 8.09 1.93 -15.77
#